data_AF-A0A812SPT7-F1
#
_entry.id   AF-A0A812SPT7-F1
#
_cell.length_a   1.000
_cell.length_b   1.000
_cell.length_c   1.000
_cell.angle_alpha   90.00
_cell.angle_beta   90.00
_cell.angle_gamma   90.00
#
_symmetry.space_group_name_H-M   'P 1'
#
loop_
_entity.id
_entity.type
_entity.pdbx_description
1 polymer ?
#
loop_
_entity_poly.entity_id
_entity_poly.type
_entity_poly.pdbx_seq_one_letter_code
_entity_poly.pdbx_strand_id
1 'polypeptide(L)'
;MGDIAQDKGITVDVAKLEERLGLPVVATQANRRGGLDQLRDTIVSLLERDSIAVQSPFPDEFRDKVGQLHAKLQERDVDAPRYLAERLLLDTSGYLEKEVAGGGQELHNWIVESRNQLAELGQPVPAIEAISRYQWVQRVLDGIVTREATRKVTLSDRIDRVLTNRFGNLMGLIEAFFELIAGVVDANLADGALKSLLIDGVIAGVGGVLVFLPQICILFFFIAILEDCGYLARAAYLMDRLFSKIGLSGKSFIPLLSSFACAIPGIMAARVIENRRDRLITILVAPLMSCSARMPVYVLLTAAFIPDETFGGVLSLHTLVMLSMYLLGIIAAVGVAFCLRKTILPGETPPFVMELPSYKFPSIVGVLTVMVEKGWAFVKRAGTLIFAMTVIIWALSYFPRNEEAATAPFADEIAQLEAQLENANEEEAEAIE
;
A
#
# COMPACT_ATOMS: atom_id res chain seq x y z
N MET A 1 -26.29 -3.58 12.34
CA MET A 1 -26.06 -3.84 10.90
C MET A 1 -26.89 -5.05 10.45
N GLY A 2 -28.20 -5.06 10.72
CA GLY A 2 -29.07 -6.15 10.28
C GLY A 2 -29.22 -6.21 8.75
N ASP A 3 -29.12 -5.06 8.10
CA ASP A 3 -29.11 -4.89 6.65
C ASP A 3 -27.95 -5.65 5.97
N ILE A 4 -26.72 -5.43 6.45
CA ILE A 4 -25.53 -6.09 5.89
C ILE A 4 -25.55 -7.60 6.14
N ALA A 5 -26.09 -8.03 7.29
CA ALA A 5 -26.25 -9.44 7.60
C ALA A 5 -27.21 -10.12 6.61
N GLN A 6 -28.38 -9.52 6.37
CA GLN A 6 -29.35 -10.00 5.39
C GLN A 6 -28.79 -10.03 3.96
N ASP A 7 -28.07 -8.98 3.54
CA ASP A 7 -27.43 -8.93 2.22
C ASP A 7 -26.40 -10.07 2.02
N LYS A 8 -25.78 -10.52 3.11
CA LYS A 8 -24.84 -11.65 3.13
C LYS A 8 -25.51 -13.02 3.33
N GLY A 9 -26.84 -13.08 3.36
CA GLY A 9 -27.59 -14.32 3.61
C GLY A 9 -27.42 -14.84 5.04
N ILE A 10 -27.14 -13.95 6.00
CA ILE A 10 -27.04 -14.27 7.43
C ILE A 10 -28.33 -13.82 8.11
N THR A 11 -29.07 -14.77 8.69
CA THR A 11 -30.27 -14.48 9.48
C THR A 11 -29.99 -14.81 10.95
N VAL A 12 -30.39 -13.91 11.84
CA VAL A 12 -30.23 -14.04 13.29
C VAL A 12 -31.61 -14.07 13.93
N ASP A 13 -31.91 -15.14 14.67
CA ASP A 13 -33.14 -15.26 15.46
C ASP A 13 -33.03 -14.42 16.75
N VAL A 14 -33.52 -13.18 16.68
CA VAL A 14 -33.40 -12.20 17.77
C VAL A 14 -34.11 -12.67 19.04
N ALA A 15 -35.29 -13.29 18.91
CA ALA A 15 -36.09 -13.73 20.04
C ALA A 15 -35.38 -14.87 20.82
N LYS A 16 -34.81 -15.85 20.12
CA LYS A 16 -34.00 -16.89 20.76
C LYS A 16 -32.72 -16.35 21.37
N LEU A 17 -32.11 -15.33 20.75
CA LEU A 17 -30.90 -14.71 21.29
C LEU A 17 -31.21 -13.96 22.59
N GLU A 18 -32.33 -13.25 22.65
CA GLU A 18 -32.84 -12.60 23.86
C GLU A 18 -33.12 -13.62 24.98
N GLU A 19 -33.82 -14.71 24.66
CA GLU A 19 -34.08 -15.79 25.63
C GLU A 19 -32.78 -16.39 26.19
N ARG A 20 -31.80 -16.67 25.32
CA ARG A 20 -30.58 -17.37 25.70
C ARG A 20 -29.57 -16.49 26.45
N LEU A 21 -29.54 -15.19 26.13
CA LEU A 21 -28.73 -14.22 26.85
C LEU A 21 -29.39 -13.74 28.15
N GLY A 22 -30.71 -13.87 28.27
CA GLY A 22 -31.48 -13.29 29.37
C GLY A 22 -31.47 -11.75 29.35
N LEU A 23 -31.16 -11.14 28.20
CA LEU A 23 -31.00 -9.70 28.01
C LEU A 23 -31.82 -9.27 26.80
N PRO A 24 -32.51 -8.12 26.84
CA PRO A 24 -33.22 -7.60 25.67
C PRO A 24 -32.28 -7.42 24.48
N VAL A 25 -32.69 -7.91 23.30
CA VAL A 25 -31.92 -7.78 22.06
C VAL A 25 -32.73 -6.99 21.04
N VAL A 26 -32.23 -5.83 20.62
CA VAL A 26 -32.89 -5.00 19.61
C VAL A 26 -32.07 -4.99 18.33
N ALA A 27 -32.68 -5.41 17.22
CA ALA A 27 -32.06 -5.33 15.90
C ALA A 27 -32.09 -3.90 15.36
N THR A 28 -30.94 -3.36 14.97
CA THR A 28 -30.81 -1.97 14.52
C THR A 28 -30.14 -1.81 13.15
N GLN A 29 -30.60 -0.78 12.44
CA GLN A 29 -30.05 -0.29 11.17
C GLN A 29 -29.77 1.21 11.30
N ALA A 30 -28.59 1.56 11.83
CA ALA A 30 -28.23 2.95 12.17
C ALA A 30 -28.30 3.91 10.96
N ASN A 31 -27.84 3.46 9.79
CA ASN A 31 -27.88 4.23 8.53
C ASN A 31 -29.32 4.58 8.08
N ARG A 32 -30.29 3.72 8.37
CA ARG A 32 -31.71 3.88 8.00
C ARG A 32 -32.59 4.30 9.17
N ARG A 33 -31.99 4.61 10.33
CA ARG A 33 -32.68 4.88 11.60
C ARG A 33 -33.66 3.77 12.03
N GLY A 34 -33.47 2.54 11.52
CA GLY A 34 -34.33 1.41 11.84
C GLY A 34 -34.04 0.83 13.22
N GLY A 35 -35.10 0.55 14.00
CA GLY A 35 -35.00 -0.05 15.35
C GLY A 35 -34.59 0.91 16.47
N LEU A 36 -34.46 2.22 16.18
CA LEU A 36 -34.04 3.21 17.19
C LEU A 36 -35.13 3.54 18.21
N ASP A 37 -36.39 3.61 17.80
CA ASP A 37 -37.50 3.85 18.73
C ASP A 37 -37.66 2.67 19.69
N GLN A 38 -37.65 1.44 19.16
CA GLN A 38 -37.67 0.22 19.97
C GLN A 38 -36.49 0.16 20.94
N LEU A 39 -35.27 0.52 20.48
CA LEU A 39 -34.09 0.58 21.35
C LEU A 39 -34.29 1.59 22.49
N ARG A 40 -34.84 2.78 22.20
CA ARG A 40 -35.10 3.81 23.21
C ARG A 40 -36.09 3.30 24.26
N ASP A 41 -37.18 2.70 23.82
CA ASP A 41 -38.21 2.19 24.71
C ASP A 41 -37.67 1.03 25.58
N THR A 42 -36.84 0.16 25.01
CA THR A 42 -36.14 -0.89 25.75
C THR A 42 -35.18 -0.31 26.81
N ILE A 43 -34.40 0.73 26.48
CA ILE A 43 -33.51 1.39 27.46
C ILE A 43 -34.32 1.95 28.63
N VAL A 44 -35.43 2.64 28.35
CA VAL A 44 -36.30 3.18 29.41
C VAL A 44 -36.84 2.06 30.30
N SER A 45 -37.30 0.95 29.71
CA SER A 45 -37.80 -0.20 30.48
C SER A 45 -36.74 -0.87 31.36
N LEU A 46 -35.46 -0.77 31.00
CA LEU A 46 -34.35 -1.33 31.76
C LEU A 46 -33.92 -0.47 32.94
N LEU A 47 -34.23 0.83 32.94
CA LEU A 47 -33.94 1.72 34.08
C LEU A 47 -34.77 1.37 35.32
N GLU A 48 -35.91 0.71 35.14
CA GLU A 48 -36.84 0.34 36.22
C GLU A 48 -36.65 -1.10 36.72
N ARG A 49 -35.72 -1.88 36.12
CA ARG A 49 -35.47 -3.27 36.50
C ARG A 49 -34.28 -3.41 37.44
N ASP A 50 -34.40 -4.36 38.38
CA ASP A 50 -33.27 -4.84 39.18
C ASP A 50 -32.22 -5.55 38.31
N SER A 51 -31.03 -5.73 38.89
CA SER A 51 -29.85 -6.26 38.18
C SER A 51 -30.15 -7.55 37.40
N ILE A 52 -29.68 -7.59 36.16
CA ILE A 52 -29.84 -8.77 35.29
C ILE A 52 -28.71 -9.75 35.60
N ALA A 53 -29.08 -11.00 35.92
CA ALA A 53 -28.11 -12.06 36.16
C ALA A 53 -27.40 -12.43 34.84
N VAL A 54 -26.12 -12.10 34.74
CA VAL A 54 -25.29 -12.45 33.58
C VAL A 54 -24.71 -13.86 33.76
N GLN A 55 -24.85 -14.71 32.74
CA GLN A 55 -24.21 -16.02 32.74
C GLN A 55 -22.68 -15.87 32.59
N SER A 56 -21.93 -16.50 33.48
CA SER A 56 -20.47 -16.55 33.36
C SER A 56 -20.07 -17.58 32.29
N PRO A 57 -19.12 -17.25 31.40
CA PRO A 57 -18.63 -18.20 30.39
C PRO A 57 -17.67 -19.23 30.98
N PHE A 58 -17.21 -19.06 32.23
CA PHE A 58 -16.13 -19.84 32.83
C PHE A 58 -16.63 -21.10 33.57
N PRO A 59 -15.81 -22.18 33.62
CA PRO A 59 -16.08 -23.38 34.41
C PRO A 59 -16.19 -23.12 35.92
N ASP A 60 -16.84 -24.02 36.63
CA ASP A 60 -17.12 -23.91 38.07
C ASP A 60 -15.83 -23.79 38.89
N GLU A 61 -14.80 -24.57 38.56
CA GLU A 61 -13.53 -24.58 39.28
C GLU A 61 -12.82 -23.22 39.19
N PHE A 62 -12.86 -22.61 38.01
CA PHE A 62 -12.33 -21.26 37.81
C PHE A 62 -13.18 -20.23 38.58
N ARG A 63 -14.51 -20.34 38.55
CA ARG A 63 -15.41 -19.43 39.29
C ARG A 63 -15.19 -19.50 40.81
N ASP A 64 -14.91 -20.68 41.33
CA ASP A 64 -14.59 -20.90 42.74
C ASP A 64 -13.25 -20.25 43.11
N LYS A 65 -12.23 -20.37 42.26
CA LYS A 65 -10.95 -19.66 42.45
C LYS A 65 -11.13 -18.14 42.43
N VAL A 66 -11.97 -17.61 41.54
CA VAL A 66 -12.31 -16.17 41.55
C VAL A 66 -13.01 -15.79 42.85
N GLY A 67 -13.91 -16.63 43.39
CA GLY A 67 -14.57 -16.40 44.67
C GLY A 67 -13.58 -16.37 45.85
N GLN A 68 -12.65 -17.32 45.90
CA GLN A 68 -11.58 -17.36 46.92
C GLN A 68 -10.67 -16.14 46.82
N LEU A 69 -10.30 -15.73 45.60
CA LEU A 69 -9.49 -14.54 45.36
C LEU A 69 -10.22 -13.27 45.82
N HIS A 70 -11.52 -13.16 45.52
CA HIS A 70 -12.33 -12.02 45.95
C HIS A 70 -12.40 -11.92 47.48
N ALA A 71 -12.61 -13.04 48.19
CA ALA A 71 -12.57 -13.07 49.65
C ALA A 71 -11.19 -12.63 50.20
N LYS A 72 -10.09 -13.07 49.58
CA LYS A 72 -8.73 -12.65 49.95
C LYS A 72 -8.45 -11.17 49.71
N LEU A 73 -9.04 -10.58 48.68
CA LEU A 73 -8.95 -9.14 48.44
C LEU A 73 -9.70 -8.36 49.54
N GLN A 74 -10.87 -8.85 49.96
CA GLN A 74 -11.63 -8.27 51.07
C GLN A 74 -10.89 -8.36 52.42
N GLU A 75 -10.22 -9.48 52.71
CA GLU A 75 -9.36 -9.62 53.89
C GLU A 75 -8.22 -8.59 53.95
N ARG A 76 -7.79 -8.07 52.78
CA ARG A 76 -6.75 -7.06 52.63
C ARG A 76 -7.30 -5.64 52.52
N ASP A 77 -8.60 -5.44 52.78
CA ASP A 77 -9.30 -4.15 52.64
C ASP A 77 -9.25 -3.58 51.20
N VAL A 78 -9.16 -4.46 50.20
CA VAL A 78 -9.21 -4.10 48.78
C VAL A 78 -10.63 -4.31 48.26
N ASP A 79 -11.35 -3.21 48.06
CA ASP A 79 -12.70 -3.22 47.46
C ASP A 79 -12.63 -3.40 45.94
N ALA A 80 -12.41 -4.63 45.50
CA ALA A 80 -12.37 -5.00 44.10
C ALA A 80 -13.67 -5.70 43.67
N PRO A 81 -14.41 -5.18 42.67
CA PRO A 81 -15.55 -5.88 42.12
C PRO A 81 -15.19 -7.28 41.61
N ARG A 82 -16.15 -8.21 41.61
CA ARG A 82 -15.91 -9.61 41.18
C ARG A 82 -15.28 -9.74 39.79
N TYR A 83 -15.66 -8.90 38.83
CA TYR A 83 -15.07 -8.92 37.47
C TYR A 83 -13.57 -8.56 37.48
N LEU A 84 -13.14 -7.76 38.45
CA LEU A 84 -11.76 -7.35 38.60
C LEU A 84 -10.92 -8.46 39.23
N ALA A 85 -11.48 -9.19 40.21
CA ALA A 85 -10.88 -10.42 40.73
C ALA A 85 -10.74 -11.49 39.63
N GLU A 86 -11.75 -11.65 38.76
CA GLU A 86 -11.68 -12.52 37.58
C GLU A 86 -10.51 -12.12 36.67
N ARG A 87 -10.40 -10.82 36.35
CA ARG A 87 -9.34 -10.31 35.49
C ARG A 87 -7.96 -10.47 36.12
N LEU A 88 -7.84 -10.29 37.42
CA LEU A 88 -6.58 -10.46 38.17
C LEU A 88 -6.07 -11.90 38.10
N LEU A 89 -6.97 -12.89 38.17
CA LEU A 89 -6.60 -14.30 38.02
C LEU A 89 -6.11 -14.61 36.60
N LEU A 90 -6.67 -13.96 35.58
CA LEU A 90 -6.30 -14.11 34.16
C LEU A 90 -5.04 -13.34 33.74
N ASP A 91 -4.66 -12.29 34.47
CA ASP A 91 -3.57 -11.40 34.09
C ASP A 91 -2.17 -11.98 34.35
N THR A 92 -1.53 -12.48 33.31
CA THR A 92 -0.14 -12.99 33.40
C THR A 92 0.92 -11.91 33.47
N SER A 93 0.58 -10.63 33.24
CA SER A 93 1.56 -9.53 33.26
C SER A 93 1.92 -9.06 34.68
N GLY A 94 1.10 -9.40 35.68
CA GLY A 94 1.27 -8.96 37.06
C GLY A 94 0.99 -7.46 37.28
N TYR A 95 0.49 -6.77 36.25
CA TYR A 95 0.15 -5.35 36.33
C TYR A 95 -1.02 -5.12 37.28
N LEU A 96 -2.10 -5.90 37.13
CA LEU A 96 -3.28 -5.74 37.98
C LEU A 96 -3.01 -6.15 39.43
N GLU A 97 -2.13 -7.12 39.64
CA GLU A 97 -1.70 -7.50 40.98
C GLU A 97 -1.05 -6.32 41.74
N LYS A 98 -0.22 -5.53 41.04
CA LYS A 98 0.45 -4.35 41.64
C LYS A 98 -0.50 -3.17 41.82
N GLU A 99 -1.25 -2.83 40.78
CA GLU A 99 -2.05 -1.61 40.74
C GLU A 99 -3.38 -1.73 41.50
N VAL A 100 -4.00 -2.91 41.48
CA VAL A 100 -5.33 -3.12 42.07
C VAL A 100 -5.22 -3.74 43.46
N ALA A 101 -4.35 -4.74 43.62
CA ALA A 101 -4.27 -5.50 44.87
C ALA A 101 -3.15 -5.06 45.82
N GLY A 102 -2.45 -3.96 45.49
CA GLY A 102 -1.34 -3.42 46.29
C GLY A 102 -0.09 -4.32 46.34
N GLY A 103 -0.06 -5.40 45.55
CA GLY A 103 0.96 -6.43 45.56
C GLY A 103 1.07 -7.22 46.88
N GLY A 104 2.17 -7.95 47.02
CA GLY A 104 2.52 -8.71 48.23
C GLY A 104 2.80 -10.17 47.93
N GLN A 105 3.90 -10.69 48.49
CA GLN A 105 4.39 -12.02 48.18
C GLN A 105 3.37 -13.14 48.46
N GLU A 106 2.57 -12.98 49.51
CA GLU A 106 1.54 -13.96 49.88
C GLU A 106 0.43 -14.05 48.82
N LEU A 107 -0.07 -12.91 48.35
CA LEU A 107 -1.09 -12.86 47.31
C LEU A 107 -0.53 -13.35 45.97
N HIS A 108 0.70 -12.93 45.64
CA HIS A 108 1.41 -13.39 44.45
C HIS A 108 1.51 -14.92 44.41
N ASN A 109 2.03 -15.50 45.50
CA ASN A 109 2.21 -16.95 45.62
C ASN A 109 0.86 -17.68 45.50
N TRP A 110 -0.20 -17.13 46.09
CA TRP A 110 -1.53 -17.72 45.99
C TRP A 110 -2.10 -17.68 44.57
N ILE A 111 -1.90 -16.59 43.83
CA ILE A 111 -2.35 -16.46 42.44
C ILE A 111 -1.59 -17.44 41.54
N VAL A 112 -0.26 -17.51 41.70
CA VAL A 112 0.58 -18.45 40.94
C VAL A 112 0.17 -19.90 41.23
N GLU A 113 -0.02 -20.26 42.50
CA GLU A 113 -0.47 -21.59 42.90
C GLU A 113 -1.86 -21.92 42.33
N SER A 114 -2.79 -20.97 42.39
CA SER A 114 -4.13 -21.16 41.83
C SER A 114 -4.10 -21.37 40.31
N ARG A 115 -3.19 -20.69 39.60
CA ARG A 115 -2.99 -20.91 38.15
C ARG A 115 -2.41 -22.29 37.86
N ASN A 116 -1.47 -22.77 38.68
CA ASN A 116 -0.91 -24.13 38.55
C ASN A 116 -2.00 -25.19 38.76
N GLN A 117 -2.82 -25.04 39.80
CA GLN A 117 -3.95 -25.95 40.07
C GLN A 117 -4.97 -25.96 38.93
N LEU A 118 -5.27 -24.79 38.34
CA LEU A 118 -6.13 -24.72 37.16
C LEU A 118 -5.48 -25.39 35.93
N ALA A 119 -4.16 -25.26 35.76
CA ALA A 119 -3.45 -25.92 34.67
C ALA A 119 -3.46 -27.45 34.80
N GLU A 120 -3.34 -27.99 36.02
CA GLU A 120 -3.48 -29.43 36.30
C GLU A 120 -4.88 -29.97 35.97
N LEU A 121 -5.92 -29.14 36.11
CA LEU A 121 -7.29 -29.43 35.70
C LEU A 121 -7.54 -29.24 34.19
N GLY A 122 -6.50 -28.97 33.39
CA GLY A 122 -6.62 -28.73 31.96
C GLY A 122 -7.18 -27.34 31.60
N GLN A 123 -7.16 -26.40 32.55
CA GLN A 123 -7.66 -25.04 32.41
C GLN A 123 -6.53 -24.00 32.54
N PRO A 124 -5.47 -24.05 31.70
CA PRO A 124 -4.30 -23.19 31.88
C PRO A 124 -4.61 -21.71 31.63
N VAL A 125 -4.11 -20.85 32.51
CA VAL A 125 -4.18 -19.39 32.34
C VAL A 125 -3.00 -18.94 31.45
N PRO A 126 -3.20 -18.10 30.42
CA PRO A 126 -4.43 -17.36 30.11
C PRO A 126 -5.36 -18.06 29.11
N ALA A 127 -5.01 -19.24 28.60
CA ALA A 127 -5.76 -19.92 27.53
C ALA A 127 -7.22 -20.22 27.88
N ILE A 128 -7.52 -20.47 29.16
CA ILE A 128 -8.88 -20.67 29.68
C ILE A 128 -9.83 -19.52 29.30
N GLU A 129 -9.34 -18.28 29.21
CA GLU A 129 -10.14 -17.12 28.80
C GLU A 129 -10.66 -17.27 27.37
N ALA A 130 -9.76 -17.55 26.43
CA ALA A 130 -10.14 -17.70 25.03
C ALA A 130 -11.06 -18.92 24.86
N ILE A 131 -10.67 -20.08 25.40
CA ILE A 131 -11.40 -21.33 25.25
C ILE A 131 -12.83 -21.21 25.79
N SER A 132 -12.98 -20.74 27.03
CA SER A 132 -14.28 -20.64 27.71
C SER A 132 -15.20 -19.65 27.02
N ARG A 133 -14.68 -18.48 26.61
CA ARG A 133 -15.47 -17.47 25.89
C ARG A 133 -15.92 -17.97 24.53
N TYR A 134 -15.04 -18.60 23.74
CA TYR A 134 -15.42 -19.13 22.43
C TYR A 134 -16.44 -20.26 22.54
N GLN A 135 -16.26 -21.19 23.48
CA GLN A 135 -17.22 -22.26 23.73
C GLN A 135 -18.58 -21.72 24.21
N TRP A 136 -18.58 -20.70 25.08
CA TRP A 136 -19.81 -20.05 25.51
C TRP A 136 -20.51 -19.34 24.33
N VAL A 137 -19.79 -18.56 23.53
CA VAL A 137 -20.36 -17.91 22.33
C VAL A 137 -20.92 -18.93 21.35
N GLN A 138 -20.21 -20.04 21.09
CA GLN A 138 -20.70 -21.11 20.23
C GLN A 138 -21.99 -21.72 20.77
N ARG A 139 -22.04 -22.05 22.07
CA ARG A 139 -23.27 -22.56 22.71
C ARG A 139 -24.42 -21.57 22.64
N VAL A 140 -24.17 -20.27 22.84
CA VAL A 140 -25.20 -19.24 22.74
C VAL A 140 -25.70 -19.11 21.31
N LEU A 141 -24.82 -19.09 20.31
CA LEU A 141 -25.20 -18.86 18.91
C LEU A 141 -25.70 -20.12 18.19
N ASP A 142 -25.55 -21.31 18.78
CA ASP A 142 -26.00 -22.57 18.21
C ASP A 142 -27.52 -22.56 17.93
N GLY A 143 -27.89 -22.80 16.68
CA GLY A 143 -29.27 -22.73 16.18
C GLY A 143 -29.86 -21.31 16.09
N ILE A 144 -29.11 -20.24 16.42
CA ILE A 144 -29.57 -18.84 16.34
C ILE A 144 -29.16 -18.18 15.02
N VAL A 145 -27.94 -18.46 14.55
CA VAL A 145 -27.40 -17.88 13.33
C VAL A 145 -27.52 -18.88 12.20
N THR A 146 -28.33 -18.54 11.19
CA THR A 146 -28.41 -19.32 9.95
C THR A 146 -27.64 -18.59 8.85
N ARG A 147 -26.89 -19.34 8.06
CA ARG A 147 -26.13 -18.83 6.91
C ARG A 147 -26.62 -19.56 5.67
N GLU A 148 -27.04 -18.82 4.65
CA GLU A 148 -27.32 -19.40 3.33
C GLU A 148 -26.04 -20.09 2.79
N ALA A 149 -26.20 -21.28 2.22
CA ALA A 149 -25.08 -22.12 1.77
C ALA A 149 -24.26 -21.49 0.63
N THR A 150 -24.84 -20.56 -0.11
CA THR A 150 -24.21 -19.90 -1.25
C THR A 150 -24.05 -18.41 -1.01
N ARG A 151 -22.80 -17.96 -0.82
CA ARG A 151 -22.45 -16.54 -0.76
C ARG A 151 -22.76 -15.88 -2.11
N LYS A 152 -23.67 -14.89 -2.14
CA LYS A 152 -23.94 -14.08 -3.32
C LYS A 152 -22.71 -13.22 -3.65
N VAL A 153 -22.30 -13.18 -4.91
CA VAL A 153 -21.20 -12.33 -5.39
C VAL A 153 -21.65 -10.88 -5.34
N THR A 154 -21.00 -10.05 -4.53
CA THR A 154 -21.34 -8.63 -4.40
C THR A 154 -20.73 -7.80 -5.54
N LEU A 155 -21.21 -6.57 -5.72
CA LEU A 155 -20.60 -5.61 -6.66
C LEU A 155 -19.14 -5.31 -6.29
N SER A 156 -18.83 -5.19 -4.99
CA SER A 156 -17.45 -5.04 -4.52
C SER A 156 -16.60 -6.22 -4.95
N ASP A 157 -17.09 -7.45 -4.77
CA ASP A 157 -16.35 -8.67 -5.17
C ASP A 157 -16.06 -8.71 -6.68
N ARG A 158 -16.92 -8.11 -7.52
CA ARG A 158 -16.69 -8.01 -8.97
C ARG A 158 -15.64 -6.96 -9.31
N ILE A 159 -15.67 -5.82 -8.63
CA ILE A 159 -14.70 -4.73 -8.80
C ILE A 159 -13.32 -5.21 -8.31
N ASP A 160 -13.27 -5.81 -7.13
CA ASP A 160 -12.05 -6.33 -6.54
C ASP A 160 -11.42 -7.41 -7.42
N ARG A 161 -12.24 -8.29 -8.03
CA ARG A 161 -11.73 -9.31 -8.96
C ARG A 161 -11.02 -8.71 -10.18
N VAL A 162 -11.40 -7.52 -10.62
CA VAL A 162 -10.74 -6.83 -11.73
C VAL A 162 -9.54 -6.02 -11.22
N LEU A 163 -9.69 -5.27 -10.14
CA LEU A 163 -8.65 -4.39 -9.61
C LEU A 163 -7.48 -5.13 -8.94
N THR A 164 -7.71 -6.32 -8.37
CA THR A 164 -6.70 -7.07 -7.59
C THR A 164 -6.09 -8.24 -8.36
N ASN A 165 -6.51 -8.49 -9.60
CA ASN A 165 -5.89 -9.52 -10.42
C ASN A 165 -4.47 -9.09 -10.83
N ARG A 166 -3.50 -10.00 -10.72
CA ARG A 166 -2.10 -9.85 -11.17
C ARG A 166 -2.00 -9.40 -12.64
N PHE A 167 -2.97 -9.76 -13.47
CA PHE A 167 -3.10 -9.34 -14.87
C PHE A 167 -4.18 -8.26 -15.10
N GLY A 168 -4.79 -7.74 -14.04
CA GLY A 168 -5.90 -6.78 -14.08
C GLY A 168 -5.48 -5.32 -14.03
N ASN A 169 -4.20 -5.01 -13.79
CA ASN A 169 -3.72 -3.66 -13.95
C ASN A 169 -3.56 -3.34 -15.44
N LEU A 170 -3.98 -2.14 -15.86
CA LEU A 170 -3.92 -1.72 -17.26
C LEU A 170 -2.49 -1.80 -17.83
N MET A 171 -1.48 -1.69 -16.96
CA MET A 171 -0.06 -1.84 -17.29
C MET A 171 0.27 -3.26 -17.76
N GLY A 172 -0.08 -4.30 -16.98
CA GLY A 172 0.22 -5.69 -17.32
C GLY A 172 -0.54 -6.20 -18.55
N LEU A 173 -1.72 -5.65 -18.83
CA LEU A 173 -2.43 -5.93 -20.08
C LEU A 173 -1.69 -5.38 -21.30
N ILE A 174 -1.10 -4.20 -21.19
CA ILE A 174 -0.31 -3.60 -22.27
C ILE A 174 1.00 -4.37 -22.44
N GLU A 175 1.67 -4.75 -21.35
CA GLU A 175 2.88 -5.59 -21.38
C GLU A 175 2.61 -6.93 -22.08
N ALA A 176 1.58 -7.67 -21.65
CA ALA A 176 1.20 -8.96 -22.25
C ALA A 176 0.84 -8.83 -23.74
N PHE A 177 0.20 -7.72 -24.13
CA PHE A 177 -0.09 -7.45 -25.54
C PHE A 177 1.17 -7.28 -26.38
N PHE A 178 2.17 -6.55 -25.88
CA PHE A 178 3.45 -6.37 -26.59
C PHE A 178 4.30 -7.65 -26.57
N GLU A 179 4.28 -8.43 -25.49
CA GLU A 179 4.92 -9.74 -25.44
C GLU A 179 4.33 -10.72 -26.46
N LEU A 180 3.01 -10.71 -26.63
CA LEU A 180 2.35 -11.53 -27.66
C LEU A 180 2.81 -11.14 -29.06
N ILE A 181 2.87 -9.84 -29.35
CA ILE A 181 3.37 -9.35 -30.65
C ILE A 181 4.83 -9.74 -30.85
N ALA A 182 5.68 -9.60 -29.82
CA ALA A 182 7.07 -10.02 -29.87
C ALA A 182 7.20 -11.51 -30.17
N GLY A 183 6.42 -12.36 -29.49
CA GLY A 183 6.42 -13.81 -29.73
C GLY A 183 5.95 -14.20 -31.14
N VAL A 184 4.99 -13.48 -31.71
CA VAL A 184 4.59 -13.70 -33.12
C VAL A 184 5.74 -13.34 -34.06
N VAL A 185 6.44 -12.22 -33.84
CA VAL A 185 7.59 -11.84 -34.67
C VAL A 185 8.73 -12.85 -34.52
N ASP A 186 8.98 -13.31 -33.28
CA ASP A 186 10.03 -14.28 -32.96
C ASP A 186 9.83 -15.61 -33.68
N ALA A 187 8.59 -16.10 -33.74
CA ALA A 187 8.24 -17.36 -34.40
C ALA A 187 8.22 -17.29 -35.94
N ASN A 188 8.10 -16.09 -36.53
CA ASN A 188 7.91 -15.92 -37.98
C ASN A 188 9.15 -15.37 -38.71
N LEU A 189 10.15 -14.87 -37.98
CA LEU A 189 11.38 -14.35 -38.57
C LEU A 189 12.59 -15.20 -38.17
N ALA A 190 13.51 -15.38 -39.12
CA ALA A 190 14.81 -15.98 -38.85
C ALA A 190 15.68 -15.05 -37.98
N ASP A 191 16.61 -15.65 -37.25
CA ASP A 191 17.54 -14.91 -36.40
C ASP A 191 18.42 -13.98 -37.24
N GLY A 192 18.49 -12.72 -36.80
CA GLY A 192 19.24 -11.69 -37.50
C GLY A 192 18.91 -10.28 -37.03
N ALA A 193 19.57 -9.30 -37.66
CA ALA A 193 19.45 -7.90 -37.28
C ALA A 193 18.01 -7.37 -37.41
N LEU A 194 17.25 -7.85 -38.39
CA LEU A 194 15.86 -7.43 -38.60
C LEU A 194 14.95 -7.90 -37.46
N LYS A 195 15.10 -9.15 -37.02
CA LYS A 195 14.33 -9.72 -35.90
C LYS A 195 14.64 -8.97 -34.60
N SER A 196 15.93 -8.77 -34.29
CA SER A 196 16.34 -8.01 -33.09
C SER A 196 15.90 -6.54 -33.17
N LEU A 197 15.97 -5.88 -34.33
CA LEU A 197 15.45 -4.51 -34.49
C LEU A 197 13.96 -4.44 -34.16
N LEU A 198 13.18 -5.39 -34.67
CA LEU A 198 11.73 -5.39 -34.46
C LEU A 198 11.37 -5.71 -33.01
N ILE A 199 12.00 -6.70 -32.39
CA ILE A 199 11.71 -7.11 -31.01
C ILE A 199 12.29 -6.11 -30.02
N ASP A 200 13.61 -5.93 -30.02
CA ASP A 200 14.36 -5.16 -29.01
C ASP A 200 14.36 -3.66 -29.28
N GLY A 201 14.38 -3.26 -30.56
CA GLY A 201 14.39 -1.84 -30.94
C GLY A 201 13.00 -1.21 -30.95
N VAL A 202 12.07 -1.85 -31.69
CA VAL A 202 10.76 -1.29 -32.00
C VAL A 202 9.70 -1.70 -30.99
N ILE A 203 9.46 -3.00 -30.79
CA ILE A 203 8.40 -3.52 -29.93
C ILE A 203 8.70 -3.17 -28.48
N ALA A 204 9.90 -3.45 -27.98
CA ALA A 204 10.30 -3.08 -26.63
C ALA A 204 10.33 -1.55 -26.44
N GLY A 205 10.75 -0.79 -27.46
CA GLY A 205 10.77 0.68 -27.40
C GLY A 205 9.38 1.30 -27.32
N VAL A 206 8.46 0.91 -28.21
CA VAL A 206 7.07 1.39 -28.21
C VAL A 206 6.32 0.87 -26.98
N GLY A 207 6.51 -0.41 -26.63
CA GLY A 207 5.94 -1.04 -25.46
C GLY A 207 6.32 -0.29 -24.18
N GLY A 208 7.62 -0.02 -23.99
CA GLY A 208 8.11 0.74 -22.85
C GLY A 208 7.44 2.11 -22.70
N VAL A 209 7.17 2.83 -23.79
CA VAL A 209 6.47 4.13 -23.73
C VAL A 209 4.99 3.96 -23.37
N LEU A 210 4.29 3.02 -24.01
CA LEU A 210 2.84 2.87 -23.83
C LEU A 210 2.47 2.26 -22.48
N VAL A 211 3.33 1.42 -21.91
CA VAL A 211 3.15 0.84 -20.58
C VAL A 211 3.05 1.92 -19.49
N PHE A 212 3.76 3.05 -19.63
CA PHE A 212 3.67 4.18 -18.69
C PHE A 212 2.48 5.12 -18.92
N LEU A 213 1.82 5.05 -20.07
CA LEU A 213 0.75 5.98 -20.43
C LEU A 213 -0.43 5.98 -19.43
N PRO A 214 -0.94 4.83 -18.95
CA PRO A 214 -1.98 4.79 -17.92
C PRO A 214 -1.61 5.56 -16.65
N GLN A 215 -0.40 5.34 -16.14
CA GLN A 215 0.07 5.98 -14.91
C GLN A 215 0.18 7.49 -15.08
N ILE A 216 0.64 7.94 -16.25
CA ILE A 216 0.73 9.36 -16.60
C ILE A 216 -0.66 9.99 -16.72
N CYS A 217 -1.64 9.30 -17.33
CA CYS A 217 -3.02 9.77 -17.38
C CYS A 217 -3.62 9.91 -15.97
N ILE A 218 -3.44 8.92 -15.10
CA ILE A 218 -3.91 8.98 -13.70
C ILE A 218 -3.27 10.16 -12.96
N LEU A 219 -1.97 10.37 -13.13
CA LEU A 219 -1.27 11.53 -12.56
C LEU A 219 -1.89 12.85 -13.04
N PHE A 220 -2.08 13.03 -14.35
CA PHE A 220 -2.68 14.25 -14.89
C PHE A 220 -4.13 14.44 -14.48
N PHE A 221 -4.89 13.36 -14.31
CA PHE A 221 -6.23 13.39 -13.75
C PHE A 221 -6.23 14.04 -12.36
N PHE A 222 -5.34 13.60 -11.46
CA PHE A 222 -5.23 14.20 -10.12
C PHE A 222 -4.68 15.62 -10.14
N ILE A 223 -3.68 15.92 -10.98
CA ILE A 223 -3.15 17.27 -11.12
C ILE A 223 -4.25 18.22 -11.63
N ALA A 224 -5.03 17.81 -12.63
CA ALA A 224 -6.13 18.59 -13.17
C ALA A 224 -7.22 18.84 -12.13
N ILE A 225 -7.53 17.86 -11.27
CA ILE A 225 -8.43 18.05 -10.12
C ILE A 225 -7.89 19.13 -9.18
N LEU A 226 -6.61 19.06 -8.81
CA LEU A 226 -5.97 20.02 -7.90
C LEU A 226 -5.87 21.44 -8.50
N GLU A 227 -5.74 21.52 -9.82
CA GLU A 227 -5.71 22.77 -10.59
C GLU A 227 -7.12 23.38 -10.68
N ASP A 228 -8.12 22.62 -11.13
CA ASP A 228 -9.52 23.09 -11.29
C ASP A 228 -10.18 23.47 -9.97
N CYS A 229 -9.84 22.77 -8.86
CA CYS A 229 -10.37 23.13 -7.55
C CYS A 229 -9.67 24.36 -6.93
N GLY A 230 -8.59 24.86 -7.54
CA GLY A 230 -7.84 26.03 -7.06
C GLY A 230 -6.88 25.72 -5.90
N TYR A 231 -6.66 24.45 -5.55
CA TYR A 231 -5.71 24.04 -4.52
C TYR A 231 -4.28 24.39 -4.90
N LEU A 232 -3.93 24.22 -6.19
CA LEU A 232 -2.58 24.46 -6.70
C LEU A 232 -2.14 25.93 -6.53
N ALA A 233 -3.06 26.88 -6.68
CA ALA A 233 -2.81 28.31 -6.44
C ALA A 233 -2.50 28.60 -4.96
N ARG A 234 -3.19 27.95 -4.03
CA ARG A 234 -2.94 28.08 -2.59
C ARG A 234 -1.64 27.43 -2.18
N ALA A 235 -1.33 26.28 -2.76
CA ALA A 235 -0.05 25.60 -2.52
C ALA A 235 1.12 26.48 -2.99
N ALA A 236 1.01 27.12 -4.16
CA ALA A 236 2.01 28.09 -4.62
C ALA A 236 2.18 29.28 -3.67
N TYR A 237 1.08 29.83 -3.13
CA TYR A 237 1.12 30.88 -2.11
C TYR A 237 1.82 30.44 -0.82
N LEU A 238 1.49 29.25 -0.30
CA LEU A 238 2.13 28.71 0.90
C LEU A 238 3.64 28.49 0.70
N MET A 239 4.02 28.04 -0.50
CA MET A 239 5.40 27.71 -0.84
C MET A 239 6.24 28.95 -1.22
N ASP A 240 5.62 30.10 -1.47
CA ASP A 240 6.32 31.33 -1.85
C ASP A 240 7.36 31.76 -0.82
N ARG A 241 7.06 31.65 0.48
CA ARG A 241 8.04 31.97 1.54
C ARG A 241 9.27 31.05 1.55
N LEU A 242 9.12 29.79 1.14
CA LEU A 242 10.24 28.86 1.07
C LEU A 242 11.08 29.10 -0.20
N PHE A 243 10.41 29.32 -1.33
CA PHE A 243 11.04 29.51 -2.63
C PHE A 243 11.73 30.88 -2.75
N SER A 244 11.16 31.92 -2.17
CA SER A 244 11.77 33.26 -2.11
C SER A 244 13.12 33.26 -1.38
N LYS A 245 13.31 32.41 -0.36
CA LYS A 245 14.62 32.23 0.30
C LYS A 245 15.69 31.68 -0.66
N ILE A 246 15.28 30.88 -1.65
CA ILE A 246 16.14 30.30 -2.69
C ILE A 246 16.27 31.28 -3.88
N GLY A 247 15.50 32.37 -3.89
CA GLY A 247 15.47 33.36 -4.96
C GLY A 247 14.57 32.97 -6.13
N LEU A 248 13.53 32.17 -5.89
CA LEU A 248 12.53 31.75 -6.87
C LEU A 248 11.13 32.23 -6.46
N SER A 249 10.25 32.46 -7.44
CA SER A 249 8.82 32.69 -7.18
C SER A 249 8.12 31.44 -6.64
N GLY A 250 7.09 31.61 -5.81
CA GLY A 250 6.19 30.52 -5.41
C GLY A 250 5.50 29.82 -6.60
N LYS A 251 5.38 30.47 -7.77
CA LYS A 251 4.88 29.86 -9.02
C LYS A 251 5.78 28.72 -9.50
N SER A 252 7.07 28.72 -9.13
CA SER A 252 8.02 27.64 -9.46
C SER A 252 7.73 26.32 -8.72
N PHE A 253 6.97 26.35 -7.64
CA PHE A 253 6.57 25.13 -6.93
C PHE A 253 5.73 24.21 -7.83
N ILE A 254 4.82 24.78 -8.63
CA ILE A 254 3.89 24.03 -9.46
C ILE A 254 4.63 23.13 -10.48
N PRO A 255 5.56 23.66 -11.31
CA PRO A 255 6.40 22.85 -12.19
C PRO A 255 7.27 21.82 -11.47
N LEU A 256 7.88 22.18 -10.34
CA LEU A 256 8.80 21.28 -9.64
C LEU A 256 8.07 20.11 -8.97
N LEU A 257 6.89 20.36 -8.38
CA LEU A 257 6.03 19.31 -7.86
C LEU A 257 5.63 18.34 -8.97
N SER A 258 5.22 18.86 -10.14
CA SER A 258 4.92 18.03 -11.30
C SER A 258 6.15 17.26 -11.81
N SER A 259 7.36 17.80 -11.64
CA SER A 259 8.61 17.18 -12.11
C SER A 259 9.01 15.94 -11.30
N PHE A 260 8.65 15.87 -10.00
CA PHE A 260 8.80 14.64 -9.20
C PHE A 260 8.00 13.47 -9.74
N ALA A 261 6.88 13.74 -10.41
CA ALA A 261 6.12 12.70 -11.07
C ALA A 261 6.68 12.42 -12.46
N CYS A 262 6.81 13.46 -13.30
CA CYS A 262 7.47 13.40 -14.60
C CYS A 262 8.10 14.75 -14.98
N ALA A 263 9.41 14.74 -15.29
CA ALA A 263 10.15 15.95 -15.63
C ALA A 263 9.66 16.64 -16.92
N ILE A 264 9.19 15.88 -17.92
CA ILE A 264 8.76 16.42 -19.22
C ILE A 264 7.58 17.41 -19.06
N PRO A 265 6.43 17.02 -18.49
CA PRO A 265 5.34 17.97 -18.27
C PRO A 265 5.64 19.00 -17.20
N GLY A 266 6.47 18.68 -16.20
CA GLY A 266 6.95 19.66 -15.24
C GLY A 266 7.68 20.82 -15.93
N ILE A 267 8.60 20.52 -16.86
CA ILE A 267 9.30 21.51 -17.68
C ILE A 267 8.31 22.31 -18.55
N MET A 268 7.31 21.66 -19.14
CA MET A 268 6.27 22.35 -19.92
C MET A 268 5.39 23.28 -19.07
N ALA A 269 5.11 22.90 -17.82
CA ALA A 269 4.33 23.70 -16.87
C ALA A 269 5.09 24.96 -16.40
N ALA A 270 6.42 24.99 -16.54
CA ALA A 270 7.22 26.19 -16.22
C ALA A 270 6.81 27.43 -17.02
N ARG A 271 6.03 27.29 -18.09
CA ARG A 271 5.44 28.43 -18.83
C ARG A 271 4.54 29.35 -18.00
N VAL A 272 4.01 28.86 -16.87
CA VAL A 272 3.19 29.66 -15.93
C VAL A 272 4.03 30.72 -15.19
N ILE A 273 5.35 30.55 -15.17
CA ILE A 273 6.27 31.51 -14.58
C ILE A 273 6.51 32.65 -15.57
N GLU A 274 6.06 33.85 -15.20
CA GLU A 274 6.17 35.08 -16.01
C GLU A 274 7.63 35.54 -16.14
N ASN A 275 8.37 35.52 -15.03
CA ASN A 275 9.78 35.93 -15.03
C ASN A 275 10.62 34.89 -15.77
N ARG A 276 11.27 35.33 -16.87
CA ARG A 276 12.10 34.47 -17.71
C ARG A 276 13.25 33.81 -16.95
N ARG A 277 13.85 34.50 -15.96
CA ARG A 277 14.99 33.99 -15.18
C ARG A 277 14.55 32.85 -14.27
N ASP A 278 13.51 33.07 -13.46
CA ASP A 278 12.90 32.05 -12.60
C ASP A 278 12.43 30.84 -13.41
N ARG A 279 11.84 31.08 -14.59
CA ARG A 279 11.44 30.03 -15.52
C ARG A 279 12.62 29.19 -16.00
N LEU A 280 13.72 29.82 -16.41
CA LEU A 280 14.92 29.11 -16.86
C LEU A 280 15.56 28.29 -15.73
N ILE A 281 15.68 28.87 -14.52
CA ILE A 281 16.21 28.14 -13.37
C ILE A 281 15.33 26.93 -13.06
N THR A 282 14.01 27.11 -13.07
CA THR A 282 13.05 26.02 -12.83
C THR A 282 13.19 24.91 -13.88
N ILE A 283 13.34 25.25 -15.15
CA ILE A 283 13.56 24.28 -16.25
C ILE A 283 14.88 23.51 -16.07
N LEU A 284 15.97 24.19 -15.68
CA LEU A 284 17.28 23.58 -15.50
C LEU A 284 17.36 22.67 -14.26
N VAL A 285 16.56 22.98 -13.24
CA VAL A 285 16.54 22.23 -11.98
C VAL A 285 15.54 21.08 -12.00
N ALA A 286 14.47 21.15 -12.82
CA ALA A 286 13.46 20.10 -12.94
C ALA A 286 14.03 18.68 -13.18
N PRO A 287 15.06 18.46 -14.02
CA PRO A 287 15.67 17.14 -14.20
C PRO A 287 16.38 16.58 -12.97
N LEU A 288 16.76 17.41 -11.98
CA LEU A 288 17.37 16.94 -10.74
C LEU A 288 16.34 16.30 -9.79
N MET A 289 15.04 16.52 -10.05
CA MET A 289 13.97 15.81 -9.35
C MET A 289 13.91 14.35 -9.82
N SER A 290 13.94 13.41 -8.88
CA SER A 290 13.85 11.98 -9.19
C SER A 290 12.41 11.59 -9.56
N CYS A 291 12.18 11.32 -10.85
CA CYS A 291 10.88 10.87 -11.35
C CYS A 291 10.67 9.36 -11.16
N SER A 292 9.42 8.91 -11.29
CA SER A 292 9.02 7.49 -11.18
C SER A 292 9.83 6.55 -12.08
N ALA A 293 10.21 6.99 -13.28
CA ALA A 293 11.03 6.20 -14.21
C ALA A 293 12.46 5.93 -13.73
N ARG A 294 12.96 6.66 -12.72
CA ARG A 294 14.28 6.38 -12.11
C ARG A 294 14.24 5.29 -11.04
N MET A 295 13.05 4.99 -10.48
CA MET A 295 12.91 3.98 -9.44
C MET A 295 13.47 2.61 -9.88
N PRO A 296 13.12 2.06 -11.06
CA PRO A 296 13.65 0.76 -11.48
C PRO A 296 15.18 0.74 -11.58
N VAL A 297 15.78 1.85 -12.04
CA VAL A 297 17.24 1.98 -12.14
C VAL A 297 17.87 2.02 -10.75
N TYR A 298 17.28 2.77 -9.81
CA TYR A 298 17.76 2.79 -8.44
C TYR A 298 17.64 1.42 -7.77
N VAL A 299 16.51 0.72 -7.97
CA VAL A 299 16.30 -0.64 -7.44
C VAL A 299 17.36 -1.59 -8.00
N LEU A 300 17.59 -1.58 -9.32
CA LEU A 300 18.59 -2.42 -9.97
C LEU A 300 19.99 -2.15 -9.41
N LEU A 301 20.40 -0.88 -9.32
CA LEU A 301 21.71 -0.51 -8.80
C LEU A 301 21.87 -0.86 -7.31
N THR A 302 20.84 -0.63 -6.49
CA THR A 302 20.91 -1.01 -5.07
C THR A 302 20.93 -2.52 -4.90
N ALA A 303 20.17 -3.27 -5.70
CA ALA A 303 20.17 -4.73 -5.65
C ALA A 303 21.51 -5.33 -6.10
N ALA A 304 22.18 -4.72 -7.08
CA ALA A 304 23.46 -5.20 -7.61
C ALA A 304 24.66 -4.86 -6.72
N PHE A 305 24.67 -3.69 -6.08
CA PHE A 305 25.88 -3.16 -5.41
C PHE A 305 25.77 -3.06 -3.88
N ILE A 306 24.57 -3.12 -3.30
CA ILE A 306 24.38 -2.90 -1.85
C ILE A 306 23.95 -4.23 -1.20
N PRO A 307 24.60 -4.66 -0.11
CA PRO A 307 24.24 -5.89 0.58
C PRO A 307 22.89 -5.78 1.28
N ASP A 308 22.18 -6.90 1.39
CA ASP A 308 20.88 -7.00 2.05
C ASP A 308 21.04 -7.09 3.57
N GLU A 309 21.46 -5.97 4.17
CA GLU A 309 21.60 -5.82 5.61
C GLU A 309 20.54 -4.89 6.18
N THR A 310 20.07 -5.18 7.40
CA THR A 310 19.14 -4.31 8.13
C THR A 310 19.89 -3.36 9.04
N PHE A 311 19.72 -2.06 8.83
CA PHE A 311 20.17 -1.02 9.73
C PHE A 311 19.21 -0.89 10.93
N GLY A 312 19.72 -1.15 12.14
CA GLY A 312 18.96 -0.99 13.39
C GLY A 312 17.78 -1.95 13.59
N GLY A 313 17.74 -3.07 12.85
CA GLY A 313 16.70 -4.11 12.96
C GLY A 313 15.33 -3.74 12.38
N VAL A 314 15.18 -2.55 11.78
CA VAL A 314 13.88 -2.06 11.27
C VAL A 314 13.95 -1.57 9.81
N LEU A 315 15.07 -1.00 9.35
CA LEU A 315 15.21 -0.51 7.97
C LEU A 315 16.22 -1.32 7.18
N SER A 316 15.90 -1.70 5.93
CA SER A 316 16.90 -2.27 5.03
C SER A 316 17.88 -1.19 4.54
N LEU A 317 19.14 -1.58 4.34
CA LEU A 317 20.17 -0.72 3.79
C LEU A 317 19.79 -0.24 2.38
N HIS A 318 19.14 -1.08 1.57
CA HIS A 318 18.57 -0.69 0.28
C HIS A 318 17.63 0.52 0.39
N THR A 319 16.71 0.47 1.37
CA THR A 319 15.75 1.57 1.59
C THR A 319 16.47 2.86 1.95
N LEU A 320 17.50 2.77 2.79
CA LEU A 320 18.28 3.93 3.23
C LEU A 320 19.08 4.55 2.07
N VAL A 321 19.71 3.72 1.23
CA VAL A 321 20.42 4.18 0.04
C VAL A 321 19.46 4.83 -0.95
N MET A 322 18.33 4.20 -1.27
CA MET A 322 17.33 4.80 -2.15
C MET A 322 16.84 6.15 -1.59
N LEU A 323 16.49 6.22 -0.31
CA LEU A 323 16.07 7.46 0.35
C LEU A 323 17.15 8.54 0.24
N SER A 324 18.42 8.17 0.45
CA SER A 324 19.55 9.11 0.34
C SER A 324 19.72 9.67 -1.08
N MET A 325 19.54 8.84 -2.12
CA MET A 325 19.62 9.25 -3.52
C MET A 325 18.49 10.23 -3.88
N TYR A 326 17.28 9.99 -3.35
CA TYR A 326 16.15 10.91 -3.49
C TYR A 326 16.44 12.25 -2.82
N LEU A 327 16.90 12.23 -1.56
CA LEU A 327 17.22 13.44 -0.82
C LEU A 327 18.37 14.23 -1.46
N LEU A 328 19.39 13.53 -1.96
CA LEU A 328 20.51 14.13 -2.69
C LEU A 328 20.03 14.89 -3.93
N GLY A 329 19.07 14.34 -4.69
CA GLY A 329 18.48 15.04 -5.84
C GLY A 329 17.81 16.36 -5.45
N ILE A 330 17.07 16.37 -4.34
CA ILE A 330 16.42 17.59 -3.81
C ILE A 330 17.45 18.61 -3.35
N ILE A 331 18.47 18.18 -2.59
CA ILE A 331 19.53 19.07 -2.10
C ILE A 331 20.32 19.65 -3.28
N ALA A 332 20.68 18.82 -4.25
CA ALA A 332 21.36 19.25 -5.47
C ALA A 332 20.51 20.24 -6.26
N ALA A 333 19.20 19.99 -6.40
CA ALA A 333 18.27 20.91 -7.04
C ALA A 333 18.26 22.30 -6.38
N VAL A 334 18.18 22.35 -5.04
CA VAL A 334 18.23 23.60 -4.28
C VAL A 334 19.59 24.29 -4.42
N GLY A 335 20.69 23.54 -4.32
CA GLY A 335 22.04 24.06 -4.45
C GLY A 335 22.32 24.64 -5.83
N VAL A 336 21.93 23.94 -6.89
CA VAL A 336 22.05 24.41 -8.28
C VAL A 336 21.15 25.62 -8.52
N ALA A 337 19.90 25.62 -8.05
CA ALA A 337 19.02 26.78 -8.17
C ALA A 337 19.62 28.04 -7.54
N PHE A 338 20.15 27.91 -6.32
CA PHE A 338 20.81 28.99 -5.59
C PHE A 338 22.08 29.48 -6.30
N CYS A 339 22.93 28.55 -6.77
CA CYS A 339 24.14 28.88 -7.50
C CYS A 339 23.84 29.63 -8.80
N LEU A 340 22.89 29.12 -9.61
CA LEU A 340 22.45 29.74 -10.86
C LEU A 340 21.88 31.14 -10.62
N ARG A 341 21.12 31.33 -9.54
CA ARG A 341 20.57 32.65 -9.17
C ARG A 341 21.65 33.64 -8.80
N LYS A 342 22.70 33.20 -8.09
CA LYS A 342 23.78 34.06 -7.60
C LYS A 342 24.82 34.39 -8.68
N THR A 343 25.01 33.53 -9.67
CA THR A 343 26.09 33.63 -10.66
C THR A 343 25.59 34.01 -12.05
N ILE A 344 24.81 33.13 -12.70
CA ILE A 344 24.49 33.20 -14.14
C ILE A 344 23.24 34.05 -14.41
N LEU A 345 22.24 34.03 -13.51
CA LEU A 345 20.94 34.67 -13.70
C LEU A 345 20.57 35.62 -12.53
N PRO A 346 21.37 36.66 -12.24
CA PRO A 346 21.10 37.58 -11.14
C PRO A 346 19.79 38.37 -11.35
N GLY A 347 19.08 38.65 -10.26
CA GLY A 347 17.86 39.46 -10.30
C GLY A 347 17.09 39.48 -8.98
N GLU A 348 16.21 40.47 -8.83
CA GLU A 348 15.28 40.57 -7.71
C GLU A 348 14.15 39.55 -7.84
N THR A 349 13.69 39.00 -6.70
CA THR A 349 12.51 38.15 -6.66
C THR A 349 11.28 39.01 -6.97
N PRO A 350 10.54 38.74 -8.05
CA PRO A 350 9.36 39.52 -8.37
C PRO A 350 8.32 39.42 -7.25
N PRO A 351 7.58 40.49 -6.93
CA PRO A 351 6.50 40.42 -5.96
C PRO A 351 5.47 39.37 -6.39
N PHE A 352 5.19 38.41 -5.51
CA PHE A 352 4.20 37.37 -5.78
C PHE A 352 2.79 37.95 -5.65
N VAL A 353 2.20 38.29 -6.79
CA VAL A 353 0.78 38.68 -6.88
C VAL A 353 0.04 37.53 -7.56
N MET A 354 -0.92 36.95 -6.85
CA MET A 354 -1.80 35.91 -7.36
C MET A 354 -3.20 36.13 -6.80
N GLU A 355 -4.19 36.26 -7.67
CA GLU A 355 -5.58 36.23 -7.26
C GLU A 355 -5.91 34.81 -6.78
N LEU A 356 -6.32 34.68 -5.51
CA LEU A 356 -6.65 33.38 -4.94
C LEU A 356 -8.02 32.93 -5.49
N PRO A 357 -8.09 31.83 -6.25
CA PRO A 357 -9.37 31.35 -6.75
C PRO A 357 -10.24 30.82 -5.61
N SER A 358 -11.55 31.07 -5.70
CA SER A 358 -12.55 30.43 -4.86
C SER A 358 -12.48 28.91 -5.05
N TYR A 359 -12.66 28.13 -3.98
CA TYR A 359 -12.83 26.67 -4.14
C TYR A 359 -14.04 26.37 -5.00
N LYS A 360 -13.86 25.54 -6.02
CA LYS A 360 -14.91 25.06 -6.90
C LYS A 360 -14.79 23.55 -7.04
N PHE A 361 -15.91 22.88 -7.28
CA PHE A 361 -15.86 21.48 -7.67
C PHE A 361 -15.27 21.37 -9.08
N PRO A 362 -14.34 20.43 -9.32
CA PRO A 362 -13.72 20.28 -10.62
C PRO A 362 -14.74 19.80 -11.66
N SER A 363 -14.63 20.29 -12.89
CA SER A 363 -15.47 19.81 -13.99
C SER A 363 -14.96 18.46 -14.46
N ILE A 364 -15.78 17.41 -14.35
CA ILE A 364 -15.39 16.06 -14.79
C ILE A 364 -14.97 16.07 -16.26
N VAL A 365 -15.69 16.81 -17.10
CA VAL A 365 -15.38 16.95 -18.53
C VAL A 365 -14.06 17.69 -18.75
N GLY A 366 -13.81 18.75 -17.97
CA GLY A 366 -12.56 19.51 -18.02
C GLY A 366 -11.35 18.64 -17.64
N VAL A 367 -11.43 17.97 -16.49
CA VAL A 367 -10.40 17.06 -16.00
C VAL A 367 -10.09 15.95 -17.01
N LEU A 368 -11.11 15.31 -17.58
CA LEU A 368 -10.91 14.25 -18.58
C LEU A 368 -10.29 14.78 -19.88
N THR A 369 -10.68 15.99 -20.31
CA THR A 369 -10.11 16.62 -21.51
C THR A 369 -8.62 16.90 -21.30
N VAL A 370 -8.25 17.50 -20.17
CA VAL A 370 -6.85 17.75 -19.82
C VAL A 370 -6.06 16.44 -19.73
N MET A 371 -6.61 15.41 -19.08
CA MET A 371 -5.98 14.09 -19.00
C MET A 371 -5.65 13.53 -20.38
N VAL A 372 -6.63 13.52 -21.30
CA VAL A 372 -6.45 12.97 -22.66
C VAL A 372 -5.48 13.82 -23.47
N GLU A 373 -5.59 15.14 -23.43
CA GLU A 373 -4.68 16.04 -24.14
C GLU A 373 -3.22 15.89 -23.70
N LYS A 374 -2.99 15.80 -22.39
CA LYS A 374 -1.65 15.64 -21.82
C LYS A 374 -1.10 14.23 -22.09
N GLY A 375 -1.93 13.20 -21.98
CA GLY A 375 -1.57 11.83 -22.35
C GLY A 375 -1.17 11.73 -23.82
N TRP A 376 -1.94 12.34 -24.72
CA TRP A 376 -1.62 12.36 -26.15
C TRP A 376 -0.37 13.17 -26.48
N ALA A 377 -0.17 14.31 -25.80
CA ALA A 377 1.05 15.11 -25.93
C ALA A 377 2.29 14.31 -25.48
N PHE A 378 2.18 13.49 -24.43
CA PHE A 378 3.26 12.58 -24.00
C PHE A 378 3.60 11.57 -25.10
N VAL A 379 2.60 10.86 -25.65
CA VAL A 379 2.82 9.87 -26.74
C VAL A 379 3.51 10.52 -27.94
N LYS A 380 3.03 11.67 -28.40
CA LYS A 380 3.59 12.33 -29.59
C LYS A 380 4.96 12.97 -29.38
N ARG A 381 5.24 13.53 -28.20
CA ARG A 381 6.49 14.28 -27.98
C ARG A 381 7.55 13.42 -27.32
N ALA A 382 7.23 12.85 -26.16
CA ALA A 382 8.15 12.00 -25.41
C ALA A 382 8.30 10.64 -26.11
N GLY A 383 7.19 10.04 -26.54
CA GLY A 383 7.21 8.73 -27.18
C GLY A 383 8.06 8.69 -28.44
N THR A 384 7.93 9.70 -29.33
CA THR A 384 8.74 9.78 -30.56
C THR A 384 10.24 9.93 -30.27
N LEU A 385 10.60 10.72 -29.25
CA LEU A 385 12.00 10.89 -28.84
C LEU A 385 12.56 9.60 -28.22
N ILE A 386 11.79 8.96 -27.32
CA ILE A 386 12.19 7.72 -26.67
C ILE A 386 12.37 6.62 -27.71
N PHE A 387 11.40 6.44 -28.61
CA PHE A 387 11.50 5.47 -29.70
C PHE A 387 12.71 5.71 -30.60
N ALA A 388 13.00 6.97 -30.97
CA ALA A 388 14.18 7.27 -31.75
C ALA A 388 15.47 6.89 -30.99
N MET A 389 15.53 7.16 -29.68
CA MET A 389 16.68 6.77 -28.86
C MET A 389 16.77 5.26 -28.65
N THR A 390 15.67 4.52 -28.51
CA THR A 390 15.74 3.06 -28.37
C THR A 390 16.26 2.42 -29.63
N VAL A 391 15.88 2.91 -30.82
CA VAL A 391 16.44 2.44 -32.09
C VAL A 391 17.93 2.76 -32.21
N ILE A 392 18.37 3.95 -31.79
CA ILE A 392 19.80 4.32 -31.82
C ILE A 392 20.60 3.48 -30.81
N ILE A 393 20.10 3.34 -29.58
CA ILE A 393 20.73 2.52 -28.55
C ILE A 393 20.81 1.07 -29.02
N TRP A 394 19.72 0.53 -29.56
CA TRP A 394 19.72 -0.79 -30.19
C TRP A 394 20.81 -0.90 -31.26
N ALA A 395 20.92 0.07 -32.18
CA ALA A 395 21.91 0.02 -33.24
C ALA A 395 23.35 0.06 -32.70
N LEU A 396 23.61 0.87 -31.67
CA LEU A 396 24.91 0.95 -30.99
C LEU A 396 25.23 -0.29 -30.14
N SER A 397 24.21 -0.95 -29.59
CA SER A 397 24.36 -2.20 -28.84
C SER A 397 24.49 -3.40 -29.77
N TYR A 398 23.87 -3.36 -30.95
CA TYR A 398 23.92 -4.42 -31.94
C TYR A 398 25.19 -4.35 -32.80
N PHE A 399 25.71 -3.15 -33.12
CA PHE A 399 26.91 -2.98 -33.94
C PHE A 399 28.06 -2.32 -33.18
N PRO A 400 29.31 -2.81 -33.31
CA PRO A 400 29.73 -3.96 -34.12
C PRO A 400 29.49 -5.30 -33.41
N ARG A 401 28.81 -6.23 -34.09
CA ARG A 401 28.67 -7.62 -33.64
C ARG A 401 29.91 -8.39 -34.09
N ASN A 402 30.89 -8.53 -33.20
CA ASN A 402 32.09 -9.32 -33.47
C ASN A 402 31.90 -10.70 -32.86
N GLU A 403 31.18 -11.58 -33.57
CA GLU A 403 30.79 -12.90 -33.05
C GLU A 403 32.01 -13.72 -32.63
N GLU A 404 33.12 -13.63 -33.36
CA GLU A 404 34.39 -14.29 -33.01
C GLU A 404 34.98 -13.78 -31.68
N ALA A 405 34.85 -12.49 -31.36
CA ALA A 405 35.35 -11.95 -30.10
C ALA A 405 34.42 -12.28 -28.91
N ALA A 406 33.13 -12.49 -29.17
CA ALA A 406 32.14 -12.85 -28.17
C ALA A 406 32.16 -14.35 -27.81
N THR A 407 32.47 -15.22 -28.78
CA THR A 407 32.57 -16.67 -28.57
C THR A 407 33.96 -17.12 -28.13
N ALA A 408 35.02 -16.36 -28.41
CA ALA A 408 36.39 -16.70 -28.01
C ALA A 408 36.58 -17.08 -26.52
N PRO A 409 35.94 -16.42 -25.53
CA PRO A 409 36.05 -16.81 -24.12
C PRO A 409 35.30 -18.11 -23.77
N PHE A 410 34.31 -18.49 -24.58
CA PHE A 410 33.41 -19.62 -24.33
C PHE A 410 33.60 -20.78 -25.31
N ALA A 411 34.60 -20.70 -26.20
CA ALA A 411 34.83 -21.68 -27.26
C ALA A 411 35.05 -23.09 -26.69
N ASP A 412 35.80 -23.21 -25.59
CA ASP A 412 36.05 -24.48 -24.91
C ASP A 412 34.78 -25.06 -24.27
N GLU A 413 33.91 -24.19 -23.74
CA GLU A 413 32.67 -24.58 -23.07
C GLU A 413 31.59 -24.99 -24.09
N ILE A 414 31.53 -24.30 -25.24
CA ILE A 414 30.69 -24.67 -26.37
C ILE A 414 31.12 -26.03 -26.94
N ALA A 415 32.42 -26.25 -27.14
CA ALA A 415 32.94 -27.53 -27.64
C ALA A 415 32.63 -28.71 -26.69
N GLN A 416 32.68 -28.48 -25.37
CA GLN A 416 32.29 -29.48 -24.38
C GLN A 416 30.80 -29.82 -24.44
N LEU A 417 29.93 -28.82 -24.62
CA LEU A 417 28.49 -29.02 -24.74
C LEU A 417 28.10 -29.69 -26.05
N GLU A 418 28.76 -29.35 -27.17
CA GLU A 418 28.57 -30.01 -28.46
C GLU A 418 28.97 -31.49 -28.39
N ALA A 419 30.12 -31.81 -27.78
CA ALA A 419 30.55 -33.19 -27.56
C ALA A 419 29.58 -33.96 -26.63
N GLN A 420 29.01 -33.31 -25.61
CA GLN A 420 27.99 -33.92 -24.77
C GLN A 420 26.69 -34.19 -25.53
N LEU A 421 26.30 -33.29 -26.44
CA LEU A 421 25.11 -33.44 -27.26
C LEU A 421 25.28 -34.57 -28.30
N GLU A 422 26.45 -34.67 -28.93
CA GLU A 422 26.77 -35.77 -29.84
C GLU A 422 26.73 -37.12 -29.12
N ASN A 423 27.38 -37.22 -27.95
CA ASN A 423 27.35 -38.45 -27.16
C ASN A 423 25.93 -38.81 -26.69
N ALA A 424 25.10 -37.82 -26.30
CA ALA A 424 23.72 -38.07 -25.90
C ALA A 424 22.84 -38.55 -27.07
N ASN A 425 23.05 -38.00 -28.26
CA ASN A 425 22.33 -38.43 -29.47
C ASN A 425 22.78 -39.82 -29.93
N GLU A 426 24.06 -40.18 -29.74
CA GLU A 426 24.57 -41.54 -29.99
C GLU A 426 24.02 -42.55 -28.98
N GLU A 427 23.96 -42.21 -27.69
CA GLU A 427 23.34 -43.05 -26.65
C GLU A 427 21.82 -43.25 -26.88
N GLU A 428 21.10 -42.21 -27.33
CA GLU A 428 19.69 -42.34 -27.72
C GLU A 428 19.51 -43.19 -28.99
N ALA A 429 20.43 -43.14 -29.94
CA ALA A 429 20.39 -43.95 -31.15
C ALA A 429 20.67 -45.44 -30.85
N GLU A 430 21.63 -45.74 -29.97
CA GLU A 430 21.93 -47.12 -29.51
C GLU A 430 20.81 -47.71 -28.64
N ALA A 431 20.05 -46.88 -27.90
CA ALA A 431 18.92 -47.35 -27.08
C ALA A 431 17.65 -47.72 -27.89
N ILE A 432 17.61 -47.37 -29.18
CA ILE A 432 16.47 -47.63 -30.08
C ILE A 432 16.68 -48.88 -30.97
N GLU A 433 17.91 -49.41 -31.07
CA GLU A 433 18.20 -50.74 -31.63
C GLU A 433 18.04 -51.87 -30.60
#